data_AF-A0A2W7LI94-F1
#
_entry.id   AF-A0A2W7LI94-F1
#
_cell.length_a   1.000
_cell.length_b   1.000
_cell.length_c   1.000
_cell.angle_alpha   90.00
_cell.angle_beta   90.00
_cell.angle_gamma   90.00
#
_symmetry.space_group_name_H-M   'P 1'
#
loop_
_entity.id
_entity.type
_entity.pdbx_description
1 polymer ?
#
loop_
_entity_poly.entity_id
_entity_poly.type
_entity_poly.pdbx_seq_one_letter_code
_entity_poly.pdbx_strand_id
1 'polypeptide(L)'
;MPTRRTFLQHMSVVAGLGAAASFGLPFASASEAGRWFMPDEGEQQQRAYIAFGAQDAIWEDFTEDVQAALGRIARAIAAYQPVTVFCRASERDIAEEECGSHNITYVETELDDIWMRDIGANFVVDDDGALGAVDFNFNGWGGKQQHRYDAKLAARVAKLAGAQYQQSELVGEGGGIEVDGHGTGIMTESSWINSNRNPGWSKAQVEAELKERLGLRKIIWLPGIKGKDITDAHVDFYARFAAPGVAVANLDNDPDSYDHEVTLKHLEILRNATDADGRKLQVHTMSPPLKPRRSKFNEDNPDFAAGYINYFVINGAVIAPQFGDRSADEQARALLVKLYPGRKVVQLDIDAIAAGGGGIHCVTNQCPAI
;
A
#
# COMPACT_ATOMS: atom_id res chain seq x y z
N MET A 1 22.97 37.29 26.50
CA MET A 1 22.49 38.27 27.50
C MET A 1 21.39 37.63 28.33
N PRO A 2 21.30 37.97 29.63
CA PRO A 2 20.91 37.06 30.70
C PRO A 2 19.44 37.13 31.10
N THR A 3 19.05 36.08 31.81
CA THR A 3 17.81 35.79 32.54
C THR A 3 17.34 36.88 33.51
N ARG A 4 16.04 36.89 33.86
CA ARG A 4 15.46 37.16 35.21
C ARG A 4 13.91 37.10 35.13
N ARG A 5 13.26 36.13 35.77
CA ARG A 5 12.84 36.07 37.19
C ARG A 5 11.78 37.12 37.58
N THR A 6 10.57 36.59 37.77
CA THR A 6 9.71 36.73 38.96
C THR A 6 9.34 38.13 39.44
N PHE A 7 8.02 38.43 39.47
CA PHE A 7 7.44 39.14 40.60
C PHE A 7 6.10 38.51 41.00
N LEU A 8 5.98 38.34 42.31
CA LEU A 8 4.93 37.67 43.05
C LEU A 8 3.99 38.74 43.64
N GLN A 9 2.76 38.32 43.91
CA GLN A 9 1.96 38.65 45.10
C GLN A 9 0.96 39.82 45.14
N HIS A 10 -0.29 39.36 45.34
CA HIS A 10 -1.32 39.80 46.29
C HIS A 10 -2.17 41.05 46.03
N MET A 11 -3.49 40.80 46.12
CA MET A 11 -4.57 41.56 46.81
C MET A 11 -5.79 41.65 45.88
N SER A 12 -7.05 41.40 46.25
CA SER A 12 -7.72 40.93 47.47
C SER A 12 -9.13 40.55 47.03
N VAL A 13 -9.77 39.67 47.79
CA VAL A 13 -11.18 39.30 47.67
C VAL A 13 -12.10 40.53 47.82
N VAL A 14 -12.99 40.75 46.86
CA VAL A 14 -14.28 41.42 47.09
C VAL A 14 -15.36 40.56 46.47
N ALA A 15 -16.20 39.99 47.33
CA ALA A 15 -17.44 39.33 46.95
C ALA A 15 -18.45 40.38 46.47
N GLY A 16 -19.03 40.15 45.29
CA GLY A 16 -20.13 40.94 44.75
C GLY A 16 -21.03 40.06 43.91
N LEU A 17 -22.16 39.64 44.49
CA LEU A 17 -23.26 38.97 43.81
C LEU A 17 -23.79 39.87 42.68
N GLY A 18 -23.71 39.39 41.45
CA GLY A 18 -24.34 40.01 40.29
C GLY A 18 -24.72 38.94 39.28
N ALA A 19 -25.99 38.53 39.29
CA ALA A 19 -26.57 37.69 38.26
C ALA A 19 -26.63 38.48 36.95
N ALA A 20 -25.88 38.05 35.94
CA ALA A 20 -26.01 38.53 34.57
C ALA A 20 -26.20 37.31 33.65
N ALA A 21 -27.40 37.22 33.10
CA ALA A 21 -27.78 36.24 32.09
C ALA A 21 -26.81 36.33 30.90
N SER A 22 -25.99 35.31 30.72
CA SER A 22 -25.22 35.11 29.51
C SER A 22 -26.10 34.33 28.54
N PHE A 23 -26.56 35.02 27.49
CA PHE A 23 -27.13 34.38 26.32
C PHE A 23 -26.16 33.32 25.82
N GLY A 24 -26.59 32.05 25.85
CA GLY A 24 -25.85 30.95 25.26
C GLY A 24 -25.69 31.19 23.77
N LEU A 25 -24.47 31.48 23.34
CA LEU A 25 -24.07 31.20 21.97
C LEU A 25 -24.13 29.67 21.83
N PRO A 26 -24.77 29.13 20.77
CA PRO A 26 -24.67 27.70 20.53
C PRO A 26 -23.20 27.44 20.23
N PHE A 27 -22.55 26.68 21.11
CA PHE A 27 -21.40 25.91 20.68
C PHE A 27 -21.93 25.04 19.54
N ALA A 28 -21.64 25.43 18.31
CA ALA A 28 -21.63 24.48 17.22
C ALA A 28 -20.73 23.35 17.73
N SER A 29 -21.31 22.17 17.96
CA SER A 29 -20.47 21.01 18.13
C SER A 29 -19.66 20.97 16.84
N ALA A 30 -18.33 21.05 16.95
CA ALA A 30 -17.53 20.46 15.92
C ALA A 30 -18.10 19.04 15.77
N SER A 31 -18.60 18.69 14.59
CA SER A 31 -18.87 17.29 14.30
C SER A 31 -17.60 16.57 14.72
N GLU A 32 -17.70 15.61 15.64
CA GLU A 32 -16.64 14.62 15.79
C GLU A 32 -16.42 14.11 14.37
N ALA A 33 -15.28 14.44 13.77
CA ALA A 33 -14.96 13.94 12.44
C ALA A 33 -15.10 12.42 12.53
N GLY A 34 -15.90 11.83 11.65
CA GLY A 34 -16.21 10.42 11.66
C GLY A 34 -14.92 9.58 11.70
N ARG A 35 -15.00 8.39 12.28
CA ARG A 35 -13.82 7.54 12.40
C ARG A 35 -13.44 7.06 10.99
N TRP A 36 -12.27 7.47 10.52
CA TRP A 36 -11.71 6.95 9.26
C TRP A 36 -11.37 5.46 9.38
N PHE A 37 -11.61 4.70 8.31
CA PHE A 37 -11.12 3.35 8.14
C PHE A 37 -10.69 3.09 6.70
N MET A 38 -9.67 2.25 6.51
CA MET A 38 -9.24 1.79 5.18
C MET A 38 -10.08 0.57 4.78
N PRO A 39 -10.85 0.62 3.68
CA PRO A 39 -11.61 -0.54 3.19
C PRO A 39 -10.70 -1.68 2.74
N ASP A 40 -11.25 -2.90 2.67
CA ASP A 40 -10.56 -4.03 2.05
C ASP A 40 -10.34 -3.77 0.55
N GLU A 41 -9.20 -4.19 0.00
CA GLU A 41 -8.91 -3.99 -1.43
C GLU A 41 -9.95 -4.69 -2.32
N GLY A 42 -10.52 -5.80 -1.87
CA GLY A 42 -11.56 -6.54 -2.56
C GLY A 42 -12.96 -5.92 -2.48
N GLU A 43 -13.15 -4.78 -1.82
CA GLU A 43 -14.40 -4.03 -1.89
C GLU A 43 -14.57 -3.31 -3.23
N GLN A 44 -15.75 -2.71 -3.44
CA GLN A 44 -16.03 -1.98 -4.67
C GLN A 44 -15.10 -0.78 -4.81
N GLN A 45 -14.54 -0.58 -6.00
CA GLN A 45 -13.60 0.50 -6.30
C GLN A 45 -14.18 1.46 -7.35
N GLN A 46 -13.84 2.75 -7.23
CA GLN A 46 -14.13 3.76 -8.26
C GLN A 46 -13.15 3.67 -9.44
N ARG A 47 -11.86 3.46 -9.14
CA ARG A 47 -10.78 3.43 -10.13
C ARG A 47 -9.50 2.84 -9.56
N ALA A 48 -8.60 2.48 -10.46
CA ALA A 48 -7.20 2.21 -10.15
C ALA A 48 -6.28 3.35 -10.60
N TYR A 49 -5.06 3.35 -10.08
CA TYR A 49 -3.98 4.27 -10.41
C TYR A 49 -2.72 3.48 -10.81
N ILE A 50 -1.96 4.04 -11.75
CA ILE A 50 -0.63 3.56 -12.17
C ILE A 50 0.30 4.76 -12.35
N ALA A 51 1.58 4.58 -12.01
CA ALA A 51 2.67 5.52 -12.32
C ALA A 51 3.47 4.98 -13.52
N PHE A 52 3.37 5.66 -14.66
CA PHE A 52 4.15 5.40 -15.86
C PHE A 52 5.37 6.32 -15.86
N GLY A 53 6.41 5.91 -15.14
CA GLY A 53 7.60 6.73 -14.86
C GLY A 53 8.92 5.96 -14.92
N ALA A 54 8.97 4.82 -15.62
CA ALA A 54 10.21 4.06 -15.82
C ALA A 54 11.23 4.93 -16.56
N GLN A 55 12.47 4.94 -16.09
CA GLN A 55 13.56 5.74 -16.66
C GLN A 55 14.87 4.95 -16.71
N ASP A 56 15.70 5.25 -17.71
CA ASP A 56 16.99 4.57 -17.97
C ASP A 56 17.95 4.63 -16.78
N ALA A 57 17.86 5.67 -15.95
CA ALA A 57 18.69 5.82 -14.76
C ALA A 57 18.43 4.74 -13.68
N ILE A 58 17.28 4.06 -13.74
CA ILE A 58 16.89 2.98 -12.82
C ILE A 58 16.79 1.66 -13.58
N TRP A 59 16.18 1.67 -14.76
CA TRP A 59 15.79 0.46 -15.49
C TRP A 59 16.73 0.11 -16.64
N GLU A 60 17.70 0.98 -16.96
CA GLU A 60 18.73 0.76 -17.99
C GLU A 60 18.12 0.21 -19.30
N ASP A 61 18.63 -0.91 -19.80
CA ASP A 61 18.17 -1.56 -21.04
C ASP A 61 16.78 -2.23 -20.91
N PHE A 62 16.12 -2.14 -19.75
CA PHE A 62 14.77 -2.67 -19.50
C PHE A 62 13.68 -1.59 -19.52
N THR A 63 14.00 -0.30 -19.66
CA THR A 63 13.01 0.79 -19.59
C THR A 63 11.81 0.56 -20.50
N GLU A 64 12.03 0.25 -21.78
CA GLU A 64 10.94 0.00 -22.75
C GLU A 64 10.13 -1.26 -22.39
N ASP A 65 10.78 -2.30 -21.87
CA ASP A 65 10.07 -3.53 -21.45
C ASP A 65 9.16 -3.28 -20.24
N VAL A 66 9.61 -2.44 -19.30
CA VAL A 66 8.86 -2.05 -18.11
C VAL A 66 7.67 -1.17 -18.51
N GLN A 67 7.88 -0.22 -19.41
CA GLN A 67 6.81 0.60 -19.99
C GLN A 67 5.73 -0.27 -20.66
N ALA A 68 6.15 -1.24 -21.48
CA ALA A 68 5.22 -2.19 -22.11
C ALA A 68 4.49 -3.07 -21.08
N ALA A 69 5.18 -3.50 -20.02
CA ALA A 69 4.57 -4.27 -18.93
C ALA A 69 3.52 -3.46 -18.15
N LEU A 70 3.81 -2.19 -17.83
CA LEU A 70 2.83 -1.26 -17.24
C LEU A 70 1.63 -1.06 -18.15
N GLY A 71 1.85 -0.90 -19.46
CA GLY A 71 0.80 -0.85 -20.47
C GLY A 71 -0.09 -2.09 -20.45
N ARG A 72 0.50 -3.30 -20.37
CA ARG A 72 -0.26 -4.57 -20.25
C ARG A 72 -1.13 -4.58 -18.99
N ILE A 73 -0.59 -4.17 -17.85
CA ILE A 73 -1.33 -4.11 -16.58
C ILE A 73 -2.48 -3.09 -16.67
N ALA A 74 -2.20 -1.88 -17.17
CA ALA A 74 -3.19 -0.82 -17.34
C ALA A 74 -4.37 -1.28 -18.20
N ARG A 75 -4.09 -1.87 -19.37
CA ARG A 75 -5.12 -2.41 -20.27
C ARG A 75 -5.94 -3.52 -19.63
N ALA A 76 -5.29 -4.40 -18.84
CA ALA A 76 -5.97 -5.49 -18.14
C ALA A 76 -6.95 -4.97 -17.09
N ILE A 77 -6.57 -3.93 -16.32
CA ILE A 77 -7.44 -3.29 -15.33
C ILE A 77 -8.57 -2.52 -16.02
N ALA A 78 -8.24 -1.77 -17.08
CA ALA A 78 -9.16 -0.90 -17.80
C ALA A 78 -10.35 -1.64 -18.43
N ALA A 79 -10.21 -2.95 -18.67
CA ALA A 79 -11.31 -3.81 -19.10
C ALA A 79 -12.43 -4.00 -18.04
N TYR A 80 -12.17 -3.66 -16.77
CA TYR A 80 -13.11 -3.89 -15.66
C TYR A 80 -13.45 -2.62 -14.88
N GLN A 81 -12.58 -1.62 -14.84
CA GLN A 81 -12.81 -0.35 -14.15
C GLN A 81 -11.93 0.78 -14.69
N PRO A 82 -12.27 2.06 -14.44
CA PRO A 82 -11.43 3.18 -14.84
C PRO A 82 -10.01 3.12 -14.26
N VAL A 83 -9.03 3.57 -15.04
CA VAL A 83 -7.62 3.69 -14.65
C VAL A 83 -7.18 5.13 -14.82
N THR A 84 -6.43 5.66 -13.86
CA THR A 84 -5.70 6.91 -14.01
C THR A 84 -4.21 6.62 -14.09
N VAL A 85 -3.59 6.96 -15.22
CA VAL A 85 -2.15 6.80 -15.46
C VAL A 85 -1.48 8.15 -15.24
N PHE A 86 -0.55 8.21 -14.28
CA PHE A 86 0.34 9.34 -14.09
C PHE A 86 1.58 9.16 -14.98
N CYS A 87 2.01 10.19 -15.70
CA CYS A 87 3.20 10.11 -16.55
C CYS A 87 3.91 11.46 -16.63
N ARG A 88 5.20 11.47 -16.95
CA ARG A 88 5.90 12.73 -17.27
C ARG A 88 5.37 13.28 -18.59
N ALA A 89 5.41 14.59 -18.79
CA ALA A 89 4.96 15.20 -20.03
C ALA A 89 5.73 14.68 -21.26
N SER A 90 7.03 14.37 -21.09
CA SER A 90 7.87 13.78 -22.13
C SER A 90 7.53 12.32 -22.47
N GLU A 91 6.79 11.62 -21.61
CA GLU A 91 6.45 10.20 -21.76
C GLU A 91 4.99 10.00 -22.15
N ARG A 92 4.25 11.11 -22.34
CA ARG A 92 2.81 11.07 -22.56
C ARG A 92 2.42 10.24 -23.79
N ASP A 93 3.08 10.46 -24.91
CA ASP A 93 2.78 9.76 -26.16
C ASP A 93 3.02 8.25 -26.02
N ILE A 94 4.12 7.85 -25.36
CA ILE A 94 4.46 6.44 -25.11
C ILE A 94 3.46 5.81 -24.14
N ALA A 95 3.06 6.52 -23.09
CA ALA A 95 2.03 6.05 -22.16
C ALA A 95 0.67 5.86 -22.85
N GLU A 96 0.33 6.71 -23.82
CA GLU A 96 -0.88 6.56 -24.64
C GLU A 96 -0.81 5.37 -25.59
N GLU A 97 0.34 5.18 -26.25
CA GLU A 97 0.61 4.03 -27.12
C GLU A 97 0.54 2.72 -26.36
N GLU A 98 1.22 2.64 -25.21
CA GLU A 98 1.24 1.44 -24.39
C GLU A 98 -0.09 1.25 -23.66
N CYS A 99 -0.53 2.15 -22.81
CA CYS A 99 -1.72 1.88 -21.98
C CYS A 99 -3.05 1.91 -22.77
N GLY A 100 -3.11 2.62 -23.90
CA GLY A 100 -4.33 2.76 -24.71
C GLY A 100 -5.40 3.67 -24.07
N SER A 101 -6.48 3.96 -24.81
CA SER A 101 -7.45 5.00 -24.42
C SER A 101 -8.74 4.49 -23.78
N HIS A 102 -9.01 3.18 -23.80
CA HIS A 102 -10.25 2.62 -23.26
C HIS A 102 -10.25 2.67 -21.73
N ASN A 103 -11.18 3.42 -21.11
CA ASN A 103 -11.29 3.57 -19.64
C ASN A 103 -10.03 4.13 -18.95
N ILE A 104 -9.13 4.78 -19.70
CA ILE A 104 -7.92 5.38 -19.15
C ILE A 104 -8.00 6.90 -19.20
N THR A 105 -7.66 7.53 -18.07
CA THR A 105 -7.38 8.95 -17.98
C THR A 105 -5.90 9.12 -17.68
N TYR A 106 -5.28 10.10 -18.31
CA TYR A 106 -3.85 10.34 -18.12
C TYR A 106 -3.61 11.72 -17.50
N VAL A 107 -2.72 11.75 -16.52
CA VAL A 107 -2.39 12.96 -15.76
C VAL A 107 -0.89 13.21 -15.83
N GLU A 108 -0.50 14.34 -16.40
CA GLU A 108 0.90 14.75 -16.44
C GLU A 108 1.38 15.18 -15.04
N THR A 109 2.50 14.60 -14.61
CA THR A 109 3.21 14.93 -13.37
C THR A 109 4.66 14.48 -13.45
N GLU A 110 5.53 15.10 -12.67
CA GLU A 110 6.87 14.55 -12.44
C GLU A 110 6.78 13.28 -11.58
N LEU A 111 7.64 12.32 -11.87
CA LEU A 111 7.79 11.04 -11.17
C LEU A 111 9.28 10.72 -11.06
N ASP A 112 9.70 10.03 -10.00
CA ASP A 112 11.03 9.42 -9.91
C ASP A 112 10.98 7.95 -10.38
N ASP A 113 9.91 7.21 -10.11
CA ASP A 113 9.79 5.80 -10.54
C ASP A 113 8.32 5.32 -10.68
N ILE A 114 8.10 4.01 -10.75
CA ILE A 114 6.82 3.36 -11.14
C ILE A 114 5.94 2.85 -9.99
N TRP A 115 6.41 2.93 -8.74
CA TRP A 115 5.86 2.18 -7.60
C TRP A 115 4.61 2.81 -6.97
N MET A 116 3.54 2.92 -7.76
CA MET A 116 2.28 3.60 -7.44
C MET A 116 1.67 3.21 -6.08
N ARG A 117 1.86 1.96 -5.65
CA ARG A 117 1.40 1.47 -4.34
C ARG A 117 1.98 2.28 -3.19
N ASP A 118 3.27 2.61 -3.28
CA ASP A 118 4.03 3.18 -2.19
C ASP A 118 4.01 4.71 -2.20
N ILE A 119 3.97 5.29 -3.39
CA ILE A 119 4.04 6.74 -3.60
C ILE A 119 2.63 7.38 -3.67
N GLY A 120 1.58 6.55 -3.80
CA GLY A 120 0.19 6.96 -3.85
C GLY A 120 -0.42 7.24 -2.48
N ALA A 121 -1.61 7.82 -2.47
CA ALA A 121 -2.36 8.01 -1.22
C ALA A 121 -3.02 6.69 -0.78
N ASN A 122 -3.13 6.51 0.54
CA ASN A 122 -3.86 5.40 1.15
C ASN A 122 -5.27 5.87 1.49
N PHE A 123 -6.24 5.45 0.68
CA PHE A 123 -7.61 5.95 0.81
C PHE A 123 -8.33 5.33 2.01
N VAL A 124 -9.05 6.19 2.72
CA VAL A 124 -9.90 5.83 3.86
C VAL A 124 -11.28 6.42 3.66
N VAL A 125 -12.30 5.83 4.28
CA VAL A 125 -13.67 6.34 4.28
C VAL A 125 -14.12 6.55 5.73
N ASP A 126 -15.00 7.52 5.96
CA ASP A 126 -15.61 7.72 7.27
C ASP A 126 -17.04 7.16 7.31
N ASP A 127 -17.66 7.22 8.49
CA ASP A 127 -19.01 6.72 8.73
C ASP A 127 -20.11 7.45 7.91
N ASP A 128 -19.82 8.66 7.42
CA ASP A 128 -20.72 9.48 6.62
C ASP A 128 -20.51 9.30 5.10
N GLY A 129 -19.54 8.46 4.70
CA GLY A 129 -19.16 8.25 3.31
C GLY A 129 -18.31 9.39 2.75
N ALA A 130 -17.58 10.15 3.56
CA ALA A 130 -16.54 11.02 3.02
C ALA A 130 -15.33 10.17 2.58
N LEU A 131 -14.59 10.65 1.58
CA LEU A 131 -13.32 10.06 1.16
C LEU A 131 -12.16 10.83 1.78
N GLY A 132 -11.29 10.13 2.47
CA GLY A 132 -10.02 10.61 2.98
C GLY A 132 -8.84 9.95 2.27
N ALA A 133 -7.68 10.58 2.37
CA ALA A 133 -6.45 10.12 1.74
C ALA A 133 -5.27 10.35 2.69
N VAL A 134 -4.71 9.26 3.21
CA VAL A 134 -3.58 9.27 4.12
C VAL A 134 -2.26 9.19 3.35
N ASP A 135 -1.40 10.17 3.58
CA ASP A 135 -0.01 10.22 3.12
C ASP A 135 0.92 9.88 4.29
N PHE A 136 1.74 8.83 4.12
CA PHE A 136 2.74 8.38 5.09
C PHE A 136 4.15 8.86 4.76
N ASN A 137 4.30 10.05 4.17
CA ASN A 137 5.60 10.73 3.98
C ASN A 137 6.65 9.86 3.28
N PHE A 138 6.34 9.34 2.09
CA PHE A 138 7.28 8.49 1.33
C PHE A 138 8.70 9.09 1.27
N ASN A 139 9.71 8.28 1.59
CA ASN A 139 11.11 8.73 1.67
C ASN A 139 12.09 7.89 0.82
N GLY A 140 11.59 7.19 -0.21
CA GLY A 140 12.42 6.33 -1.06
C GLY A 140 12.95 5.11 -0.32
N TRP A 141 12.07 4.42 0.42
CA TRP A 141 12.35 3.25 1.25
C TRP A 141 13.56 3.40 2.18
N GLY A 142 13.58 4.49 2.94
CA GLY A 142 14.68 4.81 3.86
C GLY A 142 15.87 5.48 3.19
N GLY A 143 15.63 6.25 2.12
CA GLY A 143 16.65 6.94 1.35
C GLY A 143 17.48 6.02 0.45
N LYS A 144 16.98 4.82 0.15
CA LYS A 144 17.60 3.87 -0.78
C LYS A 144 17.40 4.28 -2.25
N GLN A 145 16.38 5.10 -2.53
CA GLN A 145 16.10 5.66 -3.85
C GLN A 145 15.81 7.17 -3.82
N GLN A 146 16.05 7.83 -4.96
CA GLN A 146 15.60 9.21 -5.18
C GLN A 146 14.07 9.28 -5.23
N HIS A 147 13.48 10.27 -4.58
CA HIS A 147 12.04 10.32 -4.33
C HIS A 147 11.48 11.75 -4.27
N ARG A 148 12.18 12.71 -4.89
CA ARG A 148 11.84 14.14 -4.77
C ARG A 148 10.43 14.46 -5.31
N TYR A 149 10.05 13.81 -6.39
CA TYR A 149 8.76 13.95 -7.05
C TYR A 149 7.75 12.92 -6.54
N ASP A 150 8.19 11.69 -6.30
CA ASP A 150 7.35 10.61 -5.77
C ASP A 150 6.76 10.95 -4.40
N ALA A 151 7.52 11.61 -3.52
CA ALA A 151 7.06 12.07 -2.21
C ALA A 151 5.95 13.14 -2.26
N LYS A 152 5.55 13.60 -3.45
CA LYS A 152 4.46 14.57 -3.63
C LYS A 152 3.22 13.94 -4.27
N LEU A 153 3.30 12.69 -4.72
CA LEU A 153 2.25 12.09 -5.53
C LEU A 153 0.99 11.80 -4.71
N ALA A 154 1.12 11.36 -3.46
CA ALA A 154 -0.03 11.14 -2.57
C ALA A 154 -0.93 12.39 -2.43
N ALA A 155 -0.37 13.56 -2.15
CA ALA A 155 -1.13 14.82 -2.09
C ALA A 155 -1.80 15.18 -3.43
N ARG A 156 -1.14 14.88 -4.56
CA ARG A 156 -1.70 15.09 -5.90
C ARG A 156 -2.86 14.15 -6.18
N VAL A 157 -2.72 12.87 -5.85
CA VAL A 157 -3.75 11.82 -5.97
C VAL A 157 -4.97 12.17 -5.12
N ALA A 158 -4.77 12.58 -3.86
CA ALA A 158 -5.84 13.02 -2.97
C ALA A 158 -6.65 14.17 -3.57
N LYS A 159 -5.97 15.19 -4.09
CA LYS A 159 -6.62 16.34 -4.75
C LYS A 159 -7.43 15.93 -5.98
N LEU A 160 -6.91 15.02 -6.80
CA LEU A 160 -7.61 14.54 -8.00
C LEU A 160 -8.84 13.71 -7.66
N ALA A 161 -8.78 12.93 -6.59
CA ALA A 161 -9.90 12.15 -6.08
C ALA A 161 -10.93 12.99 -5.32
N GLY A 162 -10.63 14.27 -5.01
CA GLY A 162 -11.48 15.09 -4.15
C GLY A 162 -11.51 14.63 -2.70
N ALA A 163 -10.48 13.89 -2.27
CA ALA A 163 -10.38 13.32 -0.93
C ALA A 163 -9.85 14.35 0.10
N GLN A 164 -10.27 14.20 1.35
CA GLN A 164 -9.69 14.91 2.48
C GLN A 164 -8.27 14.40 2.73
N TYR A 165 -7.28 15.20 2.34
CA TYR A 165 -5.87 14.89 2.53
C TYR A 165 -5.47 14.94 4.01
N GLN A 166 -4.82 13.89 4.47
CA GLN A 166 -4.28 13.73 5.82
C GLN A 166 -2.84 13.28 5.73
N GLN A 167 -1.92 14.06 6.28
CA GLN A 167 -0.51 13.67 6.34
C GLN A 167 -0.23 13.10 7.73
N SER A 168 0.32 11.88 7.78
CA SER A 168 0.78 11.26 9.02
C SER A 168 2.09 11.90 9.49
N GLU A 169 2.52 11.62 10.72
CA GLU A 169 3.90 11.86 11.16
C GLU A 169 4.82 10.66 10.88
N LEU A 170 4.25 9.49 10.61
CA LEU A 170 5.01 8.31 10.23
C LEU A 170 5.53 8.44 8.81
N VAL A 171 6.69 7.85 8.61
CA VAL A 171 7.23 7.50 7.30
C VAL A 171 6.89 6.03 7.03
N GLY A 172 6.32 5.76 5.87
CA GLY A 172 6.01 4.42 5.42
C GLY A 172 5.43 4.41 4.02
N GLU A 173 5.01 3.23 3.60
CA GLU A 173 4.59 2.96 2.23
C GLU A 173 3.32 2.11 2.21
N GLY A 174 2.51 2.26 1.15
CA GLY A 174 1.28 1.48 0.97
C GLY A 174 1.51 -0.03 0.88
N GLY A 175 2.63 -0.51 0.31
CA GLY A 175 2.97 -1.93 0.23
C GLY A 175 3.27 -2.55 1.60
N GLY A 176 3.58 -1.71 2.59
CA GLY A 176 3.70 -2.08 3.99
C GLY A 176 2.37 -2.29 4.72
N ILE A 177 1.22 -2.06 4.05
CA ILE A 177 -0.11 -2.09 4.65
C ILE A 177 -0.95 -3.18 3.99
N GLU A 178 -1.50 -4.08 4.80
CA GLU A 178 -2.57 -4.98 4.40
C GLU A 178 -3.70 -4.91 5.42
N VAL A 179 -4.93 -4.64 4.99
CA VAL A 179 -6.10 -4.47 5.87
C VAL A 179 -7.27 -5.34 5.43
N ASP A 180 -8.09 -5.78 6.38
CA ASP A 180 -9.29 -6.58 6.10
C ASP A 180 -10.57 -5.74 5.93
N GLY A 181 -10.50 -4.40 5.99
CA GLY A 181 -11.67 -3.51 6.00
C GLY A 181 -12.51 -3.55 7.29
N HIS A 182 -12.24 -4.49 8.19
CA HIS A 182 -12.98 -4.72 9.42
C HIS A 182 -12.16 -4.41 10.69
N GLY A 183 -11.05 -3.69 10.54
CA GLY A 183 -10.24 -3.20 11.66
C GLY A 183 -9.05 -4.08 12.03
N THR A 184 -8.68 -5.05 11.19
CA THR A 184 -7.45 -5.83 11.32
C THR A 184 -6.46 -5.44 10.23
N GLY A 185 -5.23 -5.16 10.64
CA GLY A 185 -4.09 -5.03 9.72
C GLY A 185 -3.09 -6.18 9.88
N ILE A 186 -2.38 -6.50 8.81
CA ILE A 186 -1.13 -7.29 8.86
C ILE A 186 -0.01 -6.36 8.39
N MET A 187 1.08 -6.30 9.14
CA MET A 187 2.25 -5.47 8.80
C MET A 187 3.53 -6.18 9.20
N THR A 188 4.65 -5.77 8.62
CA THR A 188 5.98 -6.25 9.02
C THR A 188 6.67 -5.26 9.97
N GLU A 189 7.31 -5.78 11.01
CA GLU A 189 8.11 -4.98 11.93
C GLU A 189 9.35 -4.40 11.24
N SER A 190 9.91 -5.12 10.28
CA SER A 190 11.11 -4.72 9.53
C SER A 190 10.91 -3.45 8.69
N SER A 191 9.70 -3.20 8.18
CA SER A 191 9.39 -2.01 7.37
C SER A 191 8.96 -0.83 8.25
N TRP A 192 8.04 -1.04 9.20
CA TRP A 192 7.47 0.04 10.01
C TRP A 192 8.32 0.45 11.21
N ILE A 193 8.91 -0.53 11.91
CA ILE A 193 9.66 -0.33 13.15
C ILE A 193 11.15 -0.30 12.77
N ASN A 194 11.47 0.64 11.89
CA ASN A 194 12.77 0.77 11.27
C ASN A 194 13.28 2.19 11.43
N SER A 195 14.53 2.36 11.88
CA SER A 195 15.12 3.69 12.09
C SER A 195 15.34 4.45 10.78
N ASN A 196 15.38 3.76 9.64
CA ASN A 196 15.42 4.42 8.33
C ASN A 196 14.05 4.97 7.88
N ARG A 197 12.96 4.57 8.56
CA ARG A 197 11.61 5.14 8.39
C ARG A 197 11.28 6.07 9.55
N ASN A 198 11.19 5.50 10.75
CA ASN A 198 10.62 6.13 11.94
C ASN A 198 11.66 6.20 13.08
N PRO A 199 12.75 6.98 12.93
CA PRO A 199 13.78 7.09 13.97
C PRO A 199 13.20 7.66 15.27
N GLY A 200 13.46 6.99 16.38
CA GLY A 200 13.01 7.42 17.70
C GLY A 200 11.56 7.05 18.07
N TRP A 201 10.81 6.44 17.14
CA TRP A 201 9.47 5.93 17.42
C TRP A 201 9.53 4.52 18.00
N SER A 202 8.77 4.29 19.08
CA SER A 202 8.55 2.94 19.62
C SER A 202 7.48 2.19 18.81
N LYS A 203 7.50 0.86 18.88
CA LYS A 203 6.45 0.00 18.30
C LYS A 203 5.04 0.43 18.71
N ALA A 204 4.85 0.79 19.98
CA ALA A 204 3.54 1.20 20.49
C ALA A 204 3.05 2.52 19.87
N GLN A 205 3.94 3.48 19.62
CA GLN A 205 3.59 4.74 18.96
C GLN A 205 3.27 4.53 17.47
N VAL A 206 4.07 3.72 16.77
CA VAL A 206 3.82 3.32 15.38
C VAL A 206 2.46 2.63 15.26
N GLU A 207 2.18 1.66 16.13
CA GLU A 207 0.89 0.96 16.16
C GLU A 207 -0.29 1.90 16.45
N ALA A 208 -0.13 2.88 17.34
CA ALA A 208 -1.18 3.84 17.66
C ALA A 208 -1.54 4.73 16.45
N GLU A 209 -0.54 5.31 15.79
CA GLU A 209 -0.75 6.16 14.60
C GLU A 209 -1.35 5.34 13.44
N LEU A 210 -0.85 4.13 13.17
CA LEU A 210 -1.42 3.25 12.14
C LEU A 210 -2.90 2.92 12.45
N LYS A 211 -3.24 2.64 13.70
CA LYS A 211 -4.63 2.38 14.11
C LYS A 211 -5.53 3.59 13.93
N GLU A 212 -5.04 4.77 14.28
CA GLU A 212 -5.78 6.03 14.12
C GLU A 212 -6.02 6.33 12.63
N ARG A 213 -4.97 6.26 11.80
CA ARG A 213 -5.05 6.64 10.39
C ARG A 213 -5.82 5.66 9.53
N LEU A 214 -5.76 4.36 9.84
CA LEU A 214 -6.34 3.29 9.02
C LEU A 214 -7.61 2.68 9.63
N GLY A 215 -8.05 3.17 10.80
CA GLY A 215 -9.24 2.68 11.50
C GLY A 215 -9.07 1.32 12.20
N LEU A 216 -7.84 0.87 12.42
CA LEU A 216 -7.57 -0.48 12.92
C LEU A 216 -7.81 -0.59 14.43
N ARG A 217 -8.26 -1.77 14.87
CA ARG A 217 -8.34 -2.19 16.27
C ARG A 217 -7.19 -3.13 16.62
N LYS A 218 -6.73 -3.92 15.66
CA LYS A 218 -5.69 -4.93 15.83
C LYS A 218 -4.70 -4.92 14.68
N ILE A 219 -3.42 -5.08 15.01
CA ILE A 219 -2.36 -5.34 14.03
C ILE A 219 -1.73 -6.70 14.33
N ILE A 220 -1.62 -7.54 13.31
CA ILE A 220 -0.85 -8.78 13.35
C ILE A 220 0.53 -8.45 12.81
N TRP A 221 1.51 -8.41 13.72
CA TRP A 221 2.89 -8.11 13.39
C TRP A 221 3.64 -9.36 12.92
N LEU A 222 4.15 -9.32 11.69
CA LEU A 222 5.13 -10.26 11.16
C LEU A 222 6.54 -9.69 11.34
N PRO A 223 7.58 -10.50 11.59
CA PRO A 223 8.94 -9.97 11.80
C PRO A 223 9.53 -9.28 10.56
N GLY A 224 9.26 -9.82 9.35
CA GLY A 224 9.94 -9.45 8.11
C GLY A 224 11.48 -9.55 8.18
N ILE A 225 12.19 -8.97 7.20
CA ILE A 225 13.66 -8.93 7.16
C ILE A 225 14.14 -7.54 6.73
N LYS A 226 15.02 -6.93 7.52
CA LYS A 226 15.60 -5.61 7.20
C LYS A 226 16.76 -5.74 6.22
N GLY A 227 16.82 -4.85 5.24
CA GLY A 227 17.95 -4.68 4.33
C GLY A 227 18.23 -5.84 3.38
N LYS A 228 17.28 -6.77 3.20
CA LYS A 228 17.39 -7.84 2.19
C LYS A 228 16.86 -7.40 0.84
N ASP A 229 15.73 -6.71 0.84
CA ASP A 229 15.20 -5.99 -0.31
C ASP A 229 15.10 -4.48 0.01
N ILE A 230 14.75 -3.68 -1.01
CA ILE A 230 14.66 -2.23 -0.86
C ILE A 230 13.55 -1.83 0.12
N THR A 231 12.46 -2.59 0.20
CA THR A 231 11.28 -2.25 0.99
C THR A 231 11.42 -2.59 2.48
N ASP A 232 12.46 -3.36 2.86
CA ASP A 232 12.62 -3.96 4.19
C ASP A 232 11.45 -4.90 4.52
N ALA A 233 11.14 -5.80 3.57
CA ALA A 233 10.10 -6.81 3.61
C ALA A 233 8.68 -6.23 3.77
N HIS A 234 8.18 -5.54 2.75
CA HIS A 234 6.77 -5.13 2.67
C HIS A 234 5.80 -6.31 2.78
N VAL A 235 4.69 -6.09 3.47
CA VAL A 235 3.73 -7.16 3.80
C VAL A 235 3.02 -7.70 2.55
N ASP A 236 2.87 -6.91 1.50
CA ASP A 236 2.22 -7.33 0.25
C ASP A 236 2.99 -8.42 -0.52
N PHE A 237 4.23 -8.72 -0.12
CA PHE A 237 5.01 -9.89 -0.55
C PHE A 237 4.92 -11.09 0.41
N TYR A 238 4.28 -10.95 1.56
CA TYR A 238 4.21 -12.00 2.59
C TYR A 238 2.79 -12.41 2.99
N ALA A 239 1.83 -11.49 3.02
CA ALA A 239 0.47 -11.78 3.45
C ALA A 239 -0.54 -10.83 2.82
N ARG A 240 -1.68 -11.39 2.38
CA ARG A 240 -2.85 -10.65 1.87
C ARG A 240 -4.13 -11.20 2.49
N PHE A 241 -5.09 -10.36 2.83
CA PHE A 241 -6.46 -10.78 3.10
C PHE A 241 -7.16 -11.11 1.78
N ALA A 242 -8.00 -12.14 1.80
CA ALA A 242 -8.87 -12.48 0.69
C ALA A 242 -10.36 -12.30 1.03
N ALA A 243 -10.66 -12.31 2.33
CA ALA A 243 -11.95 -11.99 2.92
C ALA A 243 -11.73 -11.79 4.43
N PRO A 244 -12.71 -11.24 5.17
CA PRO A 244 -12.62 -11.13 6.61
C PRO A 244 -12.38 -12.51 7.27
N GLY A 245 -11.26 -12.64 7.98
CA GLY A 245 -10.84 -13.90 8.61
C GLY A 245 -10.15 -14.92 7.67
N VAL A 246 -9.92 -14.59 6.39
CA VAL A 246 -9.24 -15.46 5.42
C VAL A 246 -8.01 -14.74 4.86
N ALA A 247 -6.83 -15.32 5.04
CA ALA A 247 -5.57 -14.78 4.56
C ALA A 247 -4.85 -15.73 3.61
N VAL A 248 -4.06 -15.16 2.71
CA VAL A 248 -3.06 -15.83 1.88
C VAL A 248 -1.69 -15.46 2.44
N ALA A 249 -0.85 -16.45 2.72
CA ALA A 249 0.53 -16.27 3.13
C ALA A 249 1.47 -16.73 2.01
N ASN A 250 2.49 -15.93 1.72
CA ASN A 250 3.61 -16.38 0.91
C ASN A 250 4.35 -17.49 1.66
N LEU A 251 4.68 -18.58 0.98
CA LEU A 251 5.48 -19.66 1.52
C LEU A 251 6.61 -19.95 0.54
N ASP A 252 7.81 -19.46 0.85
CA ASP A 252 8.99 -19.79 0.06
C ASP A 252 9.40 -21.24 0.35
N ASN A 253 9.36 -22.08 -0.68
CA ASN A 253 9.69 -23.50 -0.57
C ASN A 253 11.14 -23.81 -0.97
N ASP A 254 11.91 -22.83 -1.41
CA ASP A 254 13.33 -23.01 -1.68
C ASP A 254 14.11 -22.96 -0.36
N PRO A 255 14.69 -24.07 0.12
CA PRO A 255 15.44 -24.08 1.38
C PRO A 255 16.70 -23.20 1.35
N ASP A 256 17.19 -22.83 0.16
CA ASP A 256 18.38 -21.98 0.00
C ASP A 256 18.01 -20.47 -0.10
N SER A 257 16.72 -20.14 -0.20
CA SER A 257 16.24 -18.76 -0.20
C SER A 257 16.39 -18.11 1.17
N TYR A 258 16.77 -16.82 1.18
CA TYR A 258 16.83 -16.05 2.42
C TYR A 258 15.45 -15.82 3.07
N ASP A 259 14.36 -15.99 2.31
CA ASP A 259 12.98 -15.85 2.80
C ASP A 259 12.40 -17.13 3.40
N HIS A 260 13.05 -18.29 3.22
CA HIS A 260 12.49 -19.58 3.63
C HIS A 260 12.15 -19.63 5.11
N GLU A 261 13.11 -19.28 5.98
CA GLU A 261 12.90 -19.32 7.43
C GLU A 261 11.87 -18.27 7.88
N VAL A 262 11.89 -17.08 7.28
CA VAL A 262 10.98 -16.00 7.68
C VAL A 262 9.54 -16.31 7.29
N THR A 263 9.30 -16.89 6.10
CA THR A 263 7.96 -17.23 5.62
C THR A 263 7.34 -18.37 6.42
N LEU A 264 8.13 -19.35 6.87
CA LEU A 264 7.67 -20.36 7.83
C LEU A 264 7.25 -19.71 9.16
N LYS A 265 8.01 -18.73 9.65
CA LYS A 265 7.66 -18.00 10.87
C LYS A 265 6.39 -17.16 10.70
N HIS A 266 6.24 -16.48 9.57
CA HIS A 266 5.03 -15.73 9.24
C HIS A 266 3.81 -16.64 9.22
N LEU A 267 3.92 -17.80 8.57
CA LEU A 267 2.86 -18.80 8.48
C LEU A 267 2.45 -19.32 9.87
N GLU A 268 3.41 -19.55 10.77
CA GLU A 268 3.13 -19.94 12.16
C GLU A 268 2.34 -18.84 12.89
N ILE A 269 2.74 -17.58 12.76
CA ILE A 269 2.06 -16.44 13.39
C ILE A 269 0.63 -16.32 12.85
N LEU A 270 0.46 -16.32 11.54
CA LEU A 270 -0.85 -16.17 10.89
C LEU A 270 -1.80 -17.32 11.26
N ARG A 271 -1.33 -18.57 11.28
CA ARG A 271 -2.13 -19.73 11.72
C ARG A 271 -2.49 -19.66 13.19
N ASN A 272 -1.74 -18.94 14.00
CA ASN A 272 -2.02 -18.75 15.42
C ASN A 272 -2.86 -17.51 15.73
N ALA A 273 -2.93 -16.55 14.81
CA ALA A 273 -3.64 -15.29 14.98
C ALA A 273 -5.17 -15.42 14.94
N THR A 274 -5.81 -14.40 15.51
CA THR A 274 -7.21 -14.06 15.29
C THR A 274 -7.29 -12.65 14.72
N ASP A 275 -8.37 -12.29 14.08
CA ASP A 275 -8.61 -10.92 13.64
C ASP A 275 -9.14 -10.02 14.79
N ALA A 276 -9.53 -8.78 14.46
CA ALA A 276 -10.04 -7.80 15.41
C ALA A 276 -11.37 -8.20 16.07
N ASP A 277 -12.15 -9.07 15.44
CA ASP A 277 -13.44 -9.58 15.94
C ASP A 277 -13.30 -10.95 16.62
N GLY A 278 -12.08 -11.45 16.76
CA GLY A 278 -11.77 -12.70 17.43
C GLY A 278 -11.94 -13.94 16.55
N ARG A 279 -12.20 -13.79 15.24
CA ARG A 279 -12.27 -14.92 14.31
C ARG A 279 -10.86 -15.49 14.11
N LYS A 280 -10.73 -16.81 14.15
CA LYS A 280 -9.47 -17.50 13.84
C LYS A 280 -9.17 -17.35 12.35
N LEU A 281 -7.95 -16.96 12.00
CA LEU A 281 -7.58 -16.84 10.59
C LEU A 281 -7.53 -18.21 9.91
N GLN A 282 -8.24 -18.32 8.79
CA GLN A 282 -8.03 -19.38 7.81
C GLN A 282 -6.90 -18.95 6.87
N VAL A 283 -5.78 -19.68 6.88
CA VAL A 283 -4.58 -19.32 6.11
C VAL A 283 -4.38 -20.28 4.95
N HIS A 284 -4.40 -19.74 3.73
CA HIS A 284 -3.96 -20.39 2.50
C HIS A 284 -2.50 -20.04 2.22
N THR A 285 -1.75 -20.95 1.60
CA THR A 285 -0.37 -20.69 1.19
C THR A 285 -0.28 -20.49 -0.32
N MET A 286 0.54 -19.56 -0.74
CA MET A 286 0.92 -19.33 -2.13
C MET A 286 2.43 -19.28 -2.20
N SER A 287 3.04 -20.05 -3.10
CA SER A 287 4.50 -20.17 -3.17
C SER A 287 5.01 -19.60 -4.48
N PRO A 288 6.19 -18.94 -4.50
CA PRO A 288 6.83 -18.49 -5.72
C PRO A 288 7.18 -19.67 -6.65
N PRO A 289 7.44 -19.43 -7.95
CA PRO A 289 7.86 -20.48 -8.86
C PRO A 289 9.27 -20.95 -8.50
N LEU A 290 9.50 -22.27 -8.50
CA LEU A 290 10.86 -22.83 -8.37
C LEU A 290 11.60 -22.83 -9.71
N LYS A 291 10.87 -22.74 -10.82
CA LYS A 291 11.43 -22.76 -12.18
C LYS A 291 10.79 -21.67 -13.05
N PRO A 292 11.02 -20.39 -12.72
CA PRO A 292 10.55 -19.30 -13.58
C PRO A 292 11.13 -19.44 -15.00
N ARG A 293 10.43 -18.84 -15.96
CA ARG A 293 10.86 -18.68 -17.34
C ARG A 293 12.24 -18.04 -17.34
N ARG A 294 13.22 -18.63 -18.02
CA ARG A 294 14.51 -17.97 -18.21
C ARG A 294 14.35 -16.79 -19.15
N SER A 295 14.78 -15.62 -18.70
CA SER A 295 14.73 -14.38 -19.47
C SER A 295 15.87 -13.45 -19.04
N LYS A 296 16.13 -12.41 -19.86
CA LYS A 296 17.13 -11.38 -19.53
C LYS A 296 16.86 -10.66 -18.19
N PHE A 297 15.65 -10.80 -17.65
CA PHE A 297 15.19 -10.13 -16.44
C PHE A 297 15.55 -10.87 -15.14
N ASN A 298 15.76 -12.19 -15.21
CA ASN A 298 16.07 -13.03 -14.05
C ASN A 298 17.39 -13.79 -14.12
N GLU A 299 18.06 -13.78 -15.28
CA GLU A 299 19.41 -14.30 -15.40
C GLU A 299 20.37 -13.42 -14.57
N ASP A 300 20.98 -14.01 -13.55
CA ASP A 300 21.92 -13.37 -12.62
C ASP A 300 21.38 -12.11 -11.90
N ASN A 301 20.06 -12.01 -11.77
CA ASN A 301 19.40 -10.91 -11.06
C ASN A 301 18.91 -11.35 -9.67
N PRO A 302 19.65 -11.02 -8.57
CA PRO A 302 19.24 -11.37 -7.21
C PRO A 302 17.99 -10.60 -6.73
N ASP A 303 17.60 -9.52 -7.41
CA ASP A 303 16.46 -8.68 -7.07
C ASP A 303 15.17 -9.13 -7.79
N PHE A 304 15.20 -10.19 -8.60
CA PHE A 304 14.02 -10.67 -9.31
C PHE A 304 12.93 -11.19 -8.36
N ALA A 305 11.85 -10.43 -8.22
CA ALA A 305 10.79 -10.68 -7.24
C ALA A 305 9.65 -11.56 -7.80
N ALA A 306 9.86 -12.87 -7.83
CA ALA A 306 8.91 -13.85 -8.40
C ALA A 306 7.67 -14.17 -7.52
N GLY A 307 7.08 -13.18 -6.85
CA GLY A 307 6.00 -13.40 -5.88
C GLY A 307 4.59 -13.39 -6.50
N TYR A 308 3.93 -14.55 -6.65
CA TYR A 308 2.53 -14.60 -7.09
C TYR A 308 1.56 -13.88 -6.16
N ILE A 309 1.92 -13.72 -4.88
CA ILE A 309 1.11 -13.04 -3.87
C ILE A 309 0.94 -11.55 -4.16
N ASN A 310 1.82 -10.96 -4.96
CA ASN A 310 1.77 -9.55 -5.34
C ASN A 310 0.75 -9.29 -6.48
N TYR A 311 -0.47 -9.80 -6.30
CA TYR A 311 -1.62 -9.62 -7.19
C TYR A 311 -2.45 -8.40 -6.77
N PHE A 312 -3.25 -7.87 -7.70
CA PHE A 312 -4.13 -6.73 -7.46
C PHE A 312 -5.59 -7.13 -7.62
N VAL A 313 -6.38 -6.99 -6.55
CA VAL A 313 -7.82 -7.29 -6.57
C VAL A 313 -8.56 -6.05 -7.04
N ILE A 314 -9.40 -6.22 -8.05
CA ILE A 314 -10.22 -5.16 -8.63
C ILE A 314 -11.66 -5.63 -8.76
N ASN A 315 -12.58 -4.76 -9.19
CA ASN A 315 -14.02 -5.07 -9.23
C ASN A 315 -14.35 -6.43 -9.85
N GLY A 316 -14.16 -6.60 -11.16
CA GLY A 316 -14.54 -7.84 -11.88
C GLY A 316 -13.41 -8.86 -12.05
N ALA A 317 -12.22 -8.61 -11.51
CA ALA A 317 -11.04 -9.43 -11.78
C ALA A 317 -10.01 -9.43 -10.66
N VAL A 318 -9.09 -10.39 -10.74
CA VAL A 318 -7.82 -10.39 -9.99
C VAL A 318 -6.71 -10.38 -11.02
N ILE A 319 -5.89 -9.33 -11.02
CA ILE A 319 -4.75 -9.20 -11.93
C ILE A 319 -3.55 -9.84 -11.24
N ALA A 320 -3.07 -10.96 -11.77
CA ALA A 320 -2.12 -11.83 -11.12
C ALA A 320 -0.81 -11.99 -11.91
N PRO A 321 0.35 -12.12 -11.26
CA PRO A 321 1.61 -12.44 -11.91
C PRO A 321 1.59 -13.80 -12.64
N GLN A 322 2.43 -13.91 -13.66
CA GLN A 322 2.70 -15.11 -14.44
C GLN A 322 4.20 -15.17 -14.74
N PHE A 323 4.85 -16.27 -14.35
CA PHE A 323 6.31 -16.40 -14.45
C PHE A 323 6.75 -17.54 -15.36
N GLY A 324 5.82 -18.24 -16.03
CA GLY A 324 6.12 -19.29 -17.01
C GLY A 324 6.41 -20.66 -16.42
N ASP A 325 6.41 -20.80 -15.09
CA ASP A 325 6.30 -22.11 -14.44
C ASP A 325 4.84 -22.58 -14.52
N ARG A 326 4.52 -23.37 -15.55
CA ARG A 326 3.13 -23.80 -15.82
C ARG A 326 2.43 -24.41 -14.59
N SER A 327 3.17 -25.13 -13.74
CA SER A 327 2.58 -25.78 -12.56
C SER A 327 2.29 -24.76 -11.47
N ALA A 328 3.24 -23.88 -11.18
CA ALA A 328 3.07 -22.85 -10.16
C ALA A 328 2.08 -21.76 -10.60
N ASP A 329 2.13 -21.34 -11.87
CA ASP A 329 1.17 -20.41 -12.51
C ASP A 329 -0.26 -20.94 -12.32
N GLU A 330 -0.52 -22.21 -12.63
CA GLU A 330 -1.84 -22.82 -12.53
C GLU A 330 -2.30 -22.99 -11.07
N GLN A 331 -1.40 -23.33 -10.15
CA GLN A 331 -1.71 -23.43 -8.72
C GLN A 331 -2.11 -22.06 -8.15
N ALA A 332 -1.35 -21.00 -8.45
CA ALA A 332 -1.67 -19.64 -8.04
C ALA A 332 -3.03 -19.22 -8.61
N ARG A 333 -3.26 -19.45 -9.91
CA ARG A 333 -4.53 -19.15 -10.58
C ARG A 333 -5.71 -19.88 -9.95
N ALA A 334 -5.58 -21.19 -9.70
CA ALA A 334 -6.65 -22.00 -9.12
C ALA A 334 -6.99 -21.56 -7.70
N LEU A 335 -5.99 -21.19 -6.90
CA LEU A 335 -6.20 -20.64 -5.56
C LEU A 335 -6.96 -19.30 -5.63
N LEU A 336 -6.54 -18.38 -6.50
CA LEU A 336 -7.19 -17.08 -6.66
C LEU A 336 -8.64 -17.21 -7.15
N VAL A 337 -8.92 -18.12 -8.09
CA VAL A 337 -10.31 -18.41 -8.54
C VAL A 337 -11.18 -18.88 -7.38
N LYS A 338 -10.63 -19.69 -6.47
CA LYS A 338 -11.35 -20.18 -5.30
C LYS A 338 -11.60 -19.07 -4.28
N LEU A 339 -10.61 -18.20 -4.05
CA LEU A 339 -10.67 -17.15 -3.04
C LEU A 339 -11.53 -15.96 -3.45
N TYR A 340 -11.61 -15.67 -4.75
CA TYR A 340 -12.33 -14.51 -5.28
C TYR A 340 -13.46 -14.95 -6.23
N PRO A 341 -14.51 -15.61 -5.72
CA PRO A 341 -15.63 -16.05 -6.55
C PRO A 341 -16.29 -14.85 -7.24
N GLY A 342 -16.65 -15.01 -8.52
CA GLY A 342 -17.24 -13.93 -9.32
C GLY A 342 -16.22 -13.01 -10.00
N ARG A 343 -14.93 -13.09 -9.65
CA ARG A 343 -13.85 -12.37 -10.33
C ARG A 343 -13.13 -13.27 -11.33
N LYS A 344 -12.79 -12.71 -12.49
CA LYS A 344 -11.92 -13.39 -13.46
C LYS A 344 -10.45 -13.22 -13.06
N VAL A 345 -9.71 -14.30 -12.93
CA VAL A 345 -8.26 -14.23 -12.74
C VAL A 345 -7.59 -13.98 -14.11
N VAL A 346 -6.84 -12.88 -14.22
CA VAL A 346 -6.09 -12.49 -15.42
C VAL A 346 -4.60 -12.56 -15.08
N GLN A 347 -3.92 -13.55 -15.62
CA GLN A 347 -2.48 -13.73 -15.43
C GLN A 347 -1.69 -12.99 -16.50
N LEU A 348 -0.70 -12.20 -16.06
CA LEU A 348 0.15 -11.37 -16.93
C LEU A 348 1.62 -11.68 -16.71
N ASP A 349 2.36 -11.76 -17.81
CA ASP A 349 3.83 -11.77 -17.75
C ASP A 349 4.31 -10.39 -17.24
N ILE A 350 5.03 -10.43 -16.12
CA ILE A 350 5.55 -9.24 -15.45
C ILE A 350 7.06 -9.31 -15.22
N ASP A 351 7.79 -10.17 -15.95
CA ASP A 351 9.22 -10.39 -15.70
C ASP A 351 10.01 -9.07 -15.69
N ALA A 352 9.67 -8.12 -16.56
CA ALA A 352 10.31 -6.80 -16.62
C ALA A 352 10.09 -5.97 -15.34
N ILE A 353 8.90 -6.01 -14.74
CA ILE A 353 8.61 -5.32 -13.47
C ILE A 353 9.27 -6.07 -12.30
N ALA A 354 9.19 -7.41 -12.30
CA ALA A 354 9.78 -8.26 -11.30
C ALA A 354 11.31 -8.12 -11.23
N ALA A 355 11.96 -7.77 -12.35
CA ALA A 355 13.39 -7.46 -12.39
C ALA A 355 13.81 -6.33 -11.46
N GLY A 356 12.91 -5.39 -11.14
CA GLY A 356 13.16 -4.27 -10.25
C GLY A 356 12.74 -4.49 -8.79
N GLY A 357 12.40 -5.73 -8.41
CA GLY A 357 12.12 -6.06 -7.00
C GLY A 357 10.65 -5.99 -6.57
N GLY A 358 9.69 -5.84 -7.49
CA GLY A 358 8.27 -5.74 -7.16
C GLY A 358 7.34 -6.51 -8.09
N GLY A 359 6.03 -6.34 -7.93
CA GLY A 359 5.02 -7.02 -8.76
C GLY A 359 3.84 -6.12 -9.15
N ILE A 360 2.71 -6.75 -9.49
CA ILE A 360 1.52 -6.03 -9.97
C ILE A 360 0.96 -5.13 -8.88
N HIS A 361 0.91 -5.62 -7.64
CA HIS A 361 0.41 -4.84 -6.52
C HIS A 361 1.27 -3.61 -6.24
N CYS A 362 2.60 -3.70 -6.37
CA CYS A 362 3.52 -2.59 -6.13
C CYS A 362 3.37 -1.43 -7.14
N VAL A 363 2.97 -1.74 -8.38
CA VAL A 363 2.80 -0.73 -9.45
C VAL A 363 1.35 -0.24 -9.59
N THR A 364 0.47 -0.65 -8.69
CA THR A 364 -0.97 -0.28 -8.72
C THR A 364 -1.43 0.27 -7.38
N ASN A 365 -2.50 1.08 -7.42
CA ASN A 365 -3.21 1.54 -6.23
C ASN A 365 -4.70 1.72 -6.58
N GLN A 366 -5.58 1.72 -5.58
CA GLN A 366 -7.04 1.73 -5.72
C GLN A 366 -7.68 2.92 -5.02
N CYS A 367 -8.74 3.47 -5.61
CA CYS A 367 -9.68 4.35 -4.92
C CYS A 367 -10.95 3.55 -4.59
N PRO A 368 -11.35 3.41 -3.32
CA PRO A 368 -12.59 2.73 -2.98
C PRO A 368 -13.81 3.48 -3.53
N ALA A 369 -14.91 2.76 -3.72
CA ALA A 369 -16.24 3.33 -3.87
C ALA A 369 -16.77 3.79 -2.51
N ILE A 370 -17.55 4.86 -2.57
CA ILE A 370 -18.23 5.48 -1.45
C ILE A 370 -19.70 5.08 -1.53
#